data_AF-A0A2V9DAN4-F1
#
_entry.id   AF-A0A2V9DAN4-F1
#
_cell.length_a   1.000
_cell.length_b   1.000
_cell.length_c   1.000
_cell.angle_alpha   90.00
_cell.angle_beta   90.00
_cell.angle_gamma   90.00
#
_symmetry.space_group_name_H-M   'P 1'
#
loop_
_entity.id
_entity.type
_entity.pdbx_description
1 polymer ?
#
loop_
_entity_poly.entity_id
_entity_poly.type
_entity_poly.pdbx_seq_one_letter_code
_entity_poly.pdbx_strand_id
1 'polypeptide(L)'
;MLPHERVPYSPIKDRPRLALPGGARLAVWVIVNVEDWNPQEPLPRTVLTPPAGGSPIPDIPNWAWHEYGNRVGFWRFTDVLDRFHIRAALAINGSVIQKYEPIARAALERGWEFIGHGFGQKNMQKVPDERA
;
A
#
# COMPACT_ATOMS: atom_id res chain seq x y z
N MET A 1 3.65 26.14 -5.63
CA MET A 1 3.09 26.28 -4.27
C MET A 1 3.86 25.35 -3.35
N LEU A 2 4.56 25.89 -2.37
CA LEU A 2 5.35 25.16 -1.39
C LEU A 2 4.42 24.51 -0.35
N PRO A 3 4.82 23.40 0.30
CA PRO A 3 3.96 22.71 1.26
C PRO A 3 3.42 23.60 2.40
N HIS A 4 4.23 24.54 2.91
CA HIS A 4 3.83 25.46 3.98
C HIS A 4 2.81 26.52 3.56
N GLU A 5 2.60 26.71 2.25
CA GLU A 5 1.55 27.61 1.72
C GLU A 5 0.18 26.91 1.69
N ARG A 6 0.15 25.57 1.78
CA ARG A 6 -1.09 24.76 1.76
C ARG A 6 -1.57 24.35 3.15
N VAL A 7 -0.64 24.19 4.09
CA VAL A 7 -0.95 23.66 5.42
C VAL A 7 -0.38 24.63 6.47
N PRO A 8 -1.24 25.42 7.14
CA PRO A 8 -0.77 26.32 8.19
C PRO A 8 -0.19 25.51 9.36
N TYR A 9 0.86 26.04 9.97
CA TYR A 9 1.47 25.42 11.15
C TYR A 9 0.45 25.37 12.30
N SER A 10 0.32 24.21 12.93
CA SER A 10 -0.53 23.99 14.10
C SER A 10 0.21 23.12 15.12
N PRO A 11 0.66 23.69 16.26
CA PRO A 11 1.37 22.94 17.28
C PRO A 11 0.40 22.04 18.07
N ILE A 12 0.88 20.87 18.51
CA ILE A 12 0.03 19.86 19.17
C ILE A 12 -0.69 20.39 20.42
N LYS A 13 -0.06 21.33 21.16
CA LYS A 13 -0.63 21.93 22.38
C LYS A 13 -1.87 22.80 22.13
N ASP A 14 -2.01 23.34 20.91
CA ASP A 14 -3.11 24.25 20.55
C ASP A 14 -4.21 23.51 19.75
N ARG A 15 -4.03 22.21 19.47
CA ARG A 15 -5.01 21.43 18.72
C ARG A 15 -6.22 21.08 19.60
N PRO A 16 -7.45 21.27 19.11
CA PRO A 16 -8.63 20.83 19.85
C PRO A 16 -8.61 19.31 20.01
N ARG A 17 -9.15 18.83 21.14
CA ARG A 17 -9.28 17.40 21.40
C ARG A 17 -10.29 16.80 20.41
N LEU A 18 -9.88 15.71 19.74
CA LEU A 18 -10.79 14.91 18.93
C LEU A 18 -11.64 14.03 19.83
N ALA A 19 -12.96 14.03 19.63
CA ALA A 19 -13.88 13.11 20.29
C ALA A 19 -14.09 11.89 19.38
N LEU A 20 -13.63 10.73 19.83
CA LEU A 20 -13.80 9.49 19.09
C LEU A 20 -15.07 8.74 19.55
N PRO A 21 -15.67 7.91 18.69
CA PRO A 21 -16.82 7.08 19.05
C PRO A 21 -16.56 6.28 20.33
N GLY A 22 -17.59 6.18 21.19
CA GLY A 22 -17.52 5.44 22.45
C GLY A 22 -16.53 6.00 23.48
N GLY A 23 -16.06 7.24 23.33
CA GLY A 23 -15.08 7.84 24.24
C GLY A 23 -13.67 7.27 24.08
N ALA A 24 -13.37 6.63 22.94
CA ALA A 24 -12.05 6.10 22.66
C ALA A 24 -10.97 7.19 22.70
N ARG A 25 -9.75 6.81 23.10
CA ARG A 25 -8.60 7.72 23.21
C ARG A 25 -7.57 7.56 22.09
N LEU A 26 -7.69 6.49 21.31
CA LEU A 26 -6.81 6.15 20.21
C LEU A 26 -7.64 5.50 19.11
N ALA A 27 -7.43 5.95 17.87
CA ALA A 27 -7.88 5.24 16.68
C ALA A 27 -6.68 4.48 16.10
N VAL A 28 -6.84 3.19 15.83
CA VAL A 28 -5.85 2.38 15.12
C VAL A 28 -6.42 2.06 13.74
N TRP A 29 -5.72 2.48 12.70
CA TRP A 29 -6.10 2.23 11.32
C TRP A 29 -5.12 1.25 10.69
N VAL A 30 -5.59 0.04 10.41
CA VAL A 30 -4.77 -1.02 9.84
C VAL A 30 -4.92 -0.97 8.33
N ILE A 31 -3.81 -0.73 7.63
CA ILE A 31 -3.76 -0.69 6.18
C ILE A 31 -2.86 -1.84 5.69
N VAL A 32 -3.38 -2.65 4.77
CA VAL A 32 -2.63 -3.67 4.04
C VAL A 32 -2.44 -3.17 2.62
N ASN A 33 -1.18 -2.98 2.22
CA ASN A 33 -0.84 -2.58 0.86
C ASN A 33 -0.64 -3.82 -0.02
N VAL A 34 -1.34 -3.86 -1.15
CA VAL A 34 -1.15 -4.89 -2.19
C VAL A 34 -0.82 -4.20 -3.50
N GLU A 35 0.34 -4.54 -4.02
CA GLU A 35 0.96 -3.86 -5.14
C GLU A 35 1.21 -4.82 -6.30
N ASP A 36 1.28 -4.29 -7.51
CA ASP A 36 1.66 -5.00 -8.72
C ASP A 36 2.83 -4.27 -9.38
N TRP A 37 3.96 -4.96 -9.49
CA TRP A 37 5.21 -4.40 -9.97
C TRP A 37 5.53 -4.93 -11.37
N ASN A 38 5.83 -4.02 -12.32
CA ASN A 38 6.22 -4.40 -13.67
C ASN A 38 7.68 -4.90 -13.71
N PRO A 39 7.96 -6.19 -14.01
CA PRO A 39 9.33 -6.71 -14.06
C PRO A 39 10.15 -6.21 -15.27
N GLN A 40 9.51 -5.52 -16.22
CA GLN A 40 10.16 -4.94 -17.40
C GLN A 40 10.65 -3.50 -17.15
N GLU A 41 10.42 -2.95 -15.96
CA GLU A 41 10.85 -1.62 -15.54
C GLU A 41 11.74 -1.72 -14.30
N PRO A 42 12.54 -0.69 -13.98
CA PRO A 42 13.18 -0.57 -12.68
C PRO A 42 12.16 -0.74 -11.55
N LEU A 43 12.39 -1.71 -10.66
CA LEU A 43 11.45 -1.96 -9.55
C LEU A 43 11.37 -0.74 -8.61
N PRO A 44 10.19 -0.44 -8.07
CA PRO A 44 9.94 0.78 -7.28
C PRO A 44 10.69 0.79 -5.94
N ARG A 45 11.06 -0.39 -5.42
CA ARG A 45 11.86 -0.55 -4.20
C ARG A 45 12.67 -1.84 -4.28
N THR A 46 13.85 -1.83 -3.69
CA THR A 46 14.71 -3.01 -3.55
C THR A 46 15.02 -3.24 -2.07
N VAL A 47 15.10 -4.51 -1.69
CA VAL A 47 15.63 -4.97 -0.40
C VAL A 47 17.03 -5.56 -0.56
N LEU A 48 17.31 -6.11 -1.75
CA LEU A 48 18.63 -6.56 -2.16
C LEU A 48 19.25 -5.53 -3.08
N THR A 49 20.37 -4.94 -2.66
CA THR A 49 21.13 -4.02 -3.50
C THR A 49 21.82 -4.79 -4.62
N PRO A 50 21.62 -4.42 -5.90
CA PRO A 50 22.31 -5.08 -7.01
C PRO A 50 23.83 -4.92 -6.93
N PRO A 51 24.61 -5.92 -7.36
CA PRO A 51 26.06 -5.77 -7.48
C PRO A 51 26.43 -4.53 -8.31
N ALA A 52 27.44 -3.79 -7.87
CA ALA A 52 27.92 -2.55 -8.50
C ALA A 52 26.89 -1.39 -8.59
N GLY A 53 25.78 -1.44 -7.85
CA GLY A 53 24.85 -0.31 -7.70
C GLY A 53 23.95 -0.05 -8.93
N GLY A 54 23.80 -1.02 -9.83
CA GLY A 54 22.91 -0.92 -10.98
C GLY A 54 21.43 -1.10 -10.65
N SER A 55 20.59 -1.01 -11.68
CA SER A 55 19.16 -1.37 -11.62
C SER A 55 18.87 -2.39 -12.72
N PRO A 56 19.10 -3.69 -12.46
CA PRO A 56 18.95 -4.73 -13.47
C PRO A 56 17.48 -4.85 -13.90
N ILE A 57 17.27 -5.21 -15.16
CA ILE A 57 15.94 -5.45 -15.71
C ILE A 57 16.00 -6.78 -16.49
N PRO A 58 15.32 -7.85 -16.03
CA PRO A 58 14.52 -7.92 -14.81
C PRO A 58 15.37 -8.03 -13.53
N ASP A 59 14.93 -7.40 -12.44
CA ASP A 59 15.47 -7.59 -11.09
C ASP A 59 14.78 -8.76 -10.39
N ILE A 60 15.18 -9.98 -10.76
CA ILE A 60 14.55 -11.23 -10.29
C ILE A 60 14.55 -11.36 -8.75
N PRO A 61 15.65 -11.11 -8.02
CA PRO A 61 15.64 -11.28 -6.57
C PRO A 61 14.64 -10.36 -5.86
N ASN A 62 14.57 -9.08 -6.24
CA ASN A 62 13.62 -8.15 -5.63
C ASN A 62 12.18 -8.39 -6.12
N TRP A 63 11.99 -8.85 -7.37
CA TRP A 63 10.67 -9.26 -7.85
C TRP A 63 10.14 -10.48 -7.08
N ALA A 64 10.98 -11.48 -6.82
CA ALA A 64 10.59 -12.66 -6.04
C ALA A 64 10.22 -12.30 -4.59
N TRP A 65 10.93 -11.35 -3.98
CA TRP A 65 10.57 -10.81 -2.67
C TRP A 65 9.20 -10.11 -2.70
N HIS A 66 8.94 -9.29 -3.71
CA HIS A 66 7.62 -8.67 -3.91
C HIS A 66 6.52 -9.73 -4.04
N GLU A 67 6.73 -10.73 -4.90
CA GLU A 67 5.78 -11.82 -5.14
C GLU A 67 5.52 -12.67 -3.90
N TYR A 68 6.48 -12.81 -2.99
CA TYR A 68 6.23 -13.45 -1.70
C TYR A 68 5.11 -12.74 -0.92
N GLY A 69 5.05 -11.41 -1.00
CA GLY A 69 3.98 -10.61 -0.40
C GLY A 69 2.60 -11.04 -0.93
N ASN A 70 2.44 -11.09 -2.24
CA ASN A 70 1.17 -11.43 -2.90
C ASN A 70 0.81 -12.92 -2.74
N ARG A 71 1.81 -13.82 -2.81
CA ARG A 71 1.60 -15.28 -2.80
C ARG A 71 1.48 -15.88 -1.40
N VAL A 72 2.09 -15.26 -0.39
CA VAL A 72 2.20 -15.83 0.96
C VAL A 72 1.88 -14.80 2.04
N GLY A 73 2.50 -13.62 1.97
CA GLY A 73 2.39 -12.60 3.02
C GLY A 73 0.95 -12.14 3.27
N PHE A 74 0.21 -11.86 2.19
CA PHE A 74 -1.19 -11.43 2.26
C PHE A 74 -2.06 -12.42 3.03
N TRP A 75 -1.96 -13.71 2.71
CA TRP A 75 -2.77 -14.76 3.34
C TRP A 75 -2.45 -14.94 4.84
N ARG A 76 -1.19 -14.75 5.22
CA ARG A 76 -0.81 -14.73 6.64
C ARG A 76 -1.39 -13.52 7.37
N PHE A 77 -1.49 -12.36 6.70
CA PHE A 77 -2.16 -11.21 7.28
C PHE A 77 -3.66 -11.46 7.45
N THR A 78 -4.33 -12.07 6.46
CA THR A 78 -5.75 -12.40 6.62
C THR A 78 -5.96 -13.31 7.82
N ASP A 79 -5.13 -14.35 8.02
CA ASP A 79 -5.27 -15.27 9.15
C ASP A 79 -5.15 -14.55 10.51
N VAL A 80 -4.17 -13.65 10.65
CA VAL A 80 -3.97 -12.89 11.90
C VAL A 80 -5.11 -11.90 12.12
N LEU A 81 -5.52 -11.16 11.09
CA LEU A 81 -6.56 -10.15 11.21
C LEU A 81 -7.92 -10.80 11.50
N ASP A 82 -8.22 -11.93 10.87
CA ASP A 82 -9.42 -12.72 11.12
C ASP A 82 -9.45 -13.24 12.57
N ARG A 83 -8.31 -13.75 13.07
CA ARG A 83 -8.17 -14.23 14.46
C ARG A 83 -8.47 -13.14 15.49
N PHE A 84 -8.15 -11.89 15.20
CA PHE A 84 -8.40 -10.76 16.10
C PHE A 84 -9.66 -9.96 15.74
N HIS A 85 -10.45 -10.44 14.76
CA HIS A 85 -11.66 -9.76 14.26
C HIS A 85 -11.40 -8.31 13.83
N ILE A 86 -10.24 -8.04 13.22
CA ILE A 86 -9.84 -6.72 12.73
C ILE A 86 -10.15 -6.64 11.23
N ARG A 87 -10.94 -5.64 10.84
CA ARG A 87 -11.10 -5.26 9.43
C ARG A 87 -10.00 -4.28 9.04
N ALA A 88 -9.27 -4.58 7.98
CA ALA A 88 -8.26 -3.69 7.42
C ALA A 88 -8.84 -2.84 6.29
N ALA A 89 -8.12 -1.77 5.95
CA ALA A 89 -8.23 -1.12 4.66
C ALA A 89 -7.19 -1.70 3.70
N LEU A 90 -7.61 -2.04 2.49
CA LEU A 90 -6.79 -2.58 1.43
C LEU A 90 -6.39 -1.45 0.48
N ALA A 91 -5.17 -0.96 0.65
CA ALA A 91 -4.57 -0.03 -0.31
C ALA A 91 -4.03 -0.84 -1.50
N ILE A 92 -4.74 -0.79 -2.63
CA ILE A 92 -4.58 -1.74 -3.73
C ILE A 92 -4.30 -1.04 -5.06
N ASN A 93 -3.36 -1.58 -5.84
CA ASN A 93 -3.22 -1.19 -7.24
C ASN A 93 -4.42 -1.70 -8.08
N GLY A 94 -4.95 -0.89 -8.99
CA GLY A 94 -6.07 -1.29 -9.86
C GLY A 94 -5.82 -2.57 -10.65
N SER A 95 -4.59 -2.80 -11.13
CA SER A 95 -4.20 -4.00 -11.87
C SER A 95 -4.25 -5.29 -11.03
N VAL A 96 -4.15 -5.20 -9.71
CA VAL A 96 -4.22 -6.35 -8.79
C VAL A 96 -5.58 -7.02 -8.87
N ILE A 97 -6.66 -6.26 -9.13
CA ILE A 97 -8.02 -6.82 -9.27
C ILE A 97 -8.07 -7.87 -10.39
N GLN A 98 -7.30 -7.68 -11.45
CA GLN A 98 -7.22 -8.62 -12.58
C GLN A 98 -6.12 -9.66 -12.37
N LYS A 99 -4.92 -9.25 -11.96
CA LYS A 99 -3.74 -10.13 -11.89
C LYS A 99 -3.70 -11.03 -10.67
N TYR A 100 -4.22 -10.54 -9.54
CA TYR A 100 -4.27 -11.24 -8.27
C TYR A 100 -5.71 -11.21 -7.72
N GLU A 101 -6.68 -11.51 -8.58
CA GLU A 101 -8.12 -11.51 -8.25
C GLU A 101 -8.45 -12.22 -6.91
N PRO A 102 -7.83 -13.37 -6.54
CA PRO A 102 -8.11 -13.99 -5.25
C PRO A 102 -7.84 -13.09 -4.05
N ILE A 103 -6.84 -12.22 -4.11
CA ILE A 103 -6.52 -11.26 -3.05
C ILE A 103 -7.65 -10.24 -2.91
N ALA A 104 -8.08 -9.64 -4.03
CA ALA A 104 -9.16 -8.67 -4.04
C ALA A 104 -10.48 -9.30 -3.54
N ARG A 105 -10.80 -10.50 -4.01
CA ARG A 105 -11.98 -11.25 -3.57
C ARG A 105 -11.96 -11.54 -2.06
N ALA A 106 -10.82 -12.01 -1.54
CA ALA A 106 -10.66 -12.33 -0.13
C ALA A 106 -10.85 -11.10 0.79
N ALA A 107 -10.41 -9.92 0.36
CA ALA A 107 -10.62 -8.67 1.09
C ALA A 107 -12.09 -8.20 1.02
N LEU A 108 -12.74 -8.32 -0.15
CA LEU A 108 -14.15 -7.98 -0.32
C LEU A 108 -15.06 -8.84 0.57
N GLU A 109 -14.84 -10.16 0.59
CA GLU A 109 -15.62 -11.10 1.40
C GLU A 109 -15.47 -10.82 2.91
N ARG A 110 -14.33 -10.28 3.35
CA ARG A 110 -14.09 -9.87 4.74
C ARG A 110 -14.63 -8.47 5.07
N GLY A 111 -15.23 -7.79 4.10
CA GLY A 111 -15.72 -6.42 4.26
C GLY A 111 -14.60 -5.41 4.56
N TRP A 112 -13.40 -5.63 4.00
CA TRP A 112 -12.32 -4.65 4.06
C TRP A 112 -12.64 -3.45 3.16
N GLU A 113 -12.18 -2.27 3.56
CA GLU A 113 -12.32 -1.04 2.77
C GLU A 113 -11.31 -1.04 1.62
N PHE A 114 -11.73 -0.67 0.39
CA PHE A 114 -10.82 -0.57 -0.75
C PHE A 114 -10.35 0.87 -0.93
N ILE A 115 -9.03 1.07 -0.92
CA ILE A 115 -8.39 2.36 -1.14
C ILE A 115 -7.58 2.26 -2.42
N GLY A 116 -7.88 3.13 -3.39
CA GLY A 116 -7.12 3.20 -4.63
C GLY A 116 -5.68 3.64 -4.37
N HIS A 117 -4.71 2.82 -4.80
CA HIS A 117 -3.28 3.10 -4.67
C HIS A 117 -2.62 3.18 -6.06
N GLY A 118 -3.27 3.83 -7.03
CA GLY A 118 -2.82 3.90 -8.43
C GLY A 118 -3.15 2.63 -9.24
N PHE A 119 -2.96 2.66 -10.57
CA PHE A 119 -3.29 1.49 -11.41
C PHE A 119 -2.25 0.36 -11.32
N GLY A 120 -0.96 0.70 -11.29
CA GLY A 120 0.15 -0.22 -11.02
C GLY A 120 1.21 0.52 -10.20
N GLN A 121 2.13 -0.20 -9.55
CA GLN A 121 3.09 0.46 -8.68
C GLN A 121 4.21 1.12 -9.48
N LYS A 122 4.29 2.45 -9.41
CA LYS A 122 5.40 3.23 -9.97
C LYS A 122 5.53 4.57 -9.26
N ASN A 123 6.70 5.20 -9.41
CA ASN A 123 6.88 6.55 -8.90
C ASN A 123 5.95 7.52 -9.66
N MET A 124 5.03 8.17 -8.93
CA MET A 124 4.04 9.08 -9.50
C MET A 124 4.66 10.25 -10.27
N GLN A 125 5.85 10.71 -9.88
CA GLN A 125 6.58 11.78 -10.58
C GLN A 125 7.04 11.39 -11.99
N LYS A 126 7.01 10.09 -12.32
CA LYS A 126 7.39 9.55 -13.63
C LYS A 126 6.18 9.15 -14.48
N VAL A 127 4.95 9.37 -14.01
CA VAL A 127 3.73 9.12 -14.78
C VAL A 127 3.57 10.28 -15.80
N PRO A 128 3.53 10.00 -17.12
CA PRO A 128 3.53 11.05 -18.15
C PRO A 128 2.31 11.99 -18.13
N ASP A 129 1.15 11.50 -17.67
CA ASP A 129 -0.06 12.30 -17.43
C ASP A 129 -1.02 11.52 -16.52
N GLU A 130 -1.57 12.15 -15.46
CA GLU A 130 -2.61 11.56 -14.60
C GLU A 130 -4.02 11.70 -15.20
N ARG A 131 -4.21 12.54 -16.23
CA ARG A 131 -5.51 12.87 -16.83
C ARG A 131 -5.82 12.14 -18.14
N ALA A 132 -4.86 11.42 -18.71
CA ALA A 132 -5.00 10.71 -19.98
C ALA A 132 -5.62 9.32 -19.81
#